data_AF-A0A7J2VCD1-F1
#
_entry.id   AF-A0A7J2VCD1-F1
#
_cell.length_a   1.000
_cell.length_b   1.000
_cell.length_c   1.000
_cell.angle_alpha   90.00
_cell.angle_beta   90.00
_cell.angle_gamma   90.00
#
_symmetry.space_group_name_H-M   'P 1'
#
loop_
_entity.id
_entity.type
_entity.pdbx_description
1 polymer ?
#
loop_
_entity_poly.entity_id
_entity_poly.type
_entity_poly.pdbx_seq_one_letter_code
_entity_poly.pdbx_strand_id
1 'polypeptide(L)' 'MVKCPYCSYEGEFKLLKTWKFRFYEVERLECPRCHGVFNHYKGISPTGKKSEFVIRVKPRSTSG' A
#
# COMPACT_ATOMS: atom_id res chain seq x y z
N MET A 1 3.37 -11.68 3.74
CA MET A 1 4.43 -10.66 3.52
C MET A 1 4.00 -9.81 2.34
N VAL A 2 4.09 -8.49 2.44
CA VAL A 2 3.68 -7.60 1.35
C VAL A 2 4.65 -7.75 0.17
N LYS A 3 4.12 -7.75 -1.05
CA LYS A 3 4.91 -7.83 -2.29
C LYS A 3 4.82 -6.51 -3.03
N CYS A 4 5.96 -6.01 -3.53
CA CYS A 4 5.98 -4.81 -4.34
C CYS A 4 5.16 -5.04 -5.62
N PRO A 5 4.10 -4.25 -5.88
CA PRO A 5 3.27 -4.45 -7.06
C PRO A 5 3.95 -4.00 -8.36
N TYR A 6 5.16 -3.43 -8.29
CA TYR A 6 5.91 -2.95 -9.45
C TYR A 6 7.02 -3.90 -9.88
N CYS A 7 7.87 -4.35 -8.95
CA CYS A 7 9.05 -5.17 -9.24
C CYS A 7 9.04 -6.56 -8.58
N SER A 8 7.94 -6.95 -7.93
CA SER A 8 7.79 -8.24 -7.26
C SER A 8 8.75 -8.51 -6.09
N TYR A 9 9.47 -7.50 -5.60
CA TYR A 9 10.28 -7.61 -4.39
C TYR A 9 9.41 -7.95 -3.17
N GLU A 10 9.89 -8.87 -2.34
CA GLU A 10 9.31 -9.26 -1.06
C GLU A 10 10.35 -8.98 0.01
N GLY A 11 9.96 -8.30 1.09
CA GLY A 11 10.88 -7.80 2.09
C GLY A 11 10.29 -6.68 2.92
N GLU A 12 11.15 -5.93 3.60
CA GLU A 12 10.76 -4.71 4.31
C GLU A 12 10.65 -3.53 3.35
N PHE A 13 9.61 -2.73 3.56
CA PHE A 13 9.34 -1.52 2.80
C PHE A 13 9.47 -0.31 3.71
N LYS A 14 9.90 0.81 3.14
CA LYS A 14 9.96 2.06 3.89
C LYS A 14 8.54 2.60 4.08
N LEU A 15 8.12 2.75 5.31
CA LEU A 15 6.83 3.36 5.66
C LEU A 15 6.92 4.88 5.48
N LEU A 16 6.09 5.43 4.59
CA LEU A 16 6.04 6.87 4.31
C LEU A 16 4.94 7.58 5.10
N LYS A 17 3.77 6.96 5.23
CA LYS A 17 2.60 7.53 5.92
C LYS A 17 1.60 6.45 6.29
N THR A 18 0.88 6.65 7.39
CA THR A 18 -0.28 5.84 7.77
C THR A 18 -1.53 6.70 7.90
N TRP A 19 -2.70 6.12 7.61
CA TRP A 19 -4.00 6.72 7.91
C TRP A 19 -5.10 5.66 7.97
N LYS A 20 -6.25 6.01 8.55
CA LYS A 20 -7.45 5.17 8.54
C LYS A 20 -8.36 5.55 7.36
N PHE A 21 -8.92 4.55 6.69
CA PHE A 21 -9.95 4.73 5.68
C PHE A 21 -11.06 3.71 5.89
N ARG A 22 -12.22 4.16 6.38
CA ARG A 22 -13.30 3.27 6.85
C ARG A 22 -12.75 2.29 7.89
N PHE A 23 -12.90 0.98 7.66
CA PHE A 23 -12.39 -0.09 8.51
C PHE A 23 -10.95 -0.53 8.17
N TYR A 24 -10.29 0.14 7.23
CA TYR A 24 -8.91 -0.15 6.85
C TYR A 24 -7.92 0.75 7.58
N GLU A 25 -6.85 0.13 8.05
CA GLU A 25 -5.56 0.79 8.25
C GLU A 25 -4.80 0.77 6.92
N VAL A 26 -4.33 1.94 6.49
CA VAL A 26 -3.65 2.12 5.21
C VAL A 26 -2.22 2.57 5.49
N GLU A 27 -1.28 1.82 4.94
CA GLU A 27 0.16 2.11 4.99
C GLU A 27 0.63 2.48 3.58
N ARG A 28 1.16 3.69 3.41
CA ARG A 28 1.88 4.07 2.19
C ARG A 28 3.32 3.63 2.32
N LEU A 29 3.73 2.76 1.43
CA LEU A 29 5.02 2.09 1.43
C LEU A 29 5.83 2.48 0.19
N GLU A 30 7.14 2.59 0.35
CA GLU A 30 8.11 2.75 -0.74
C GLU A 30 8.98 1.49 -0.85
N CYS A 31 9.13 0.98 -2.07
CA CYS A 31 10.01 -0.15 -2.34
C CYS A 31 11.49 0.28 -2.36
N PRO A 32 12.38 -0.36 -1.57
CA PRO A 32 13.80 -0.02 -1.59
C PRO A 32 14.50 -0.44 -2.88
N ARG A 33 13.90 -1.30 -3.72
CA ARG A 33 14.49 -1.78 -4.98
C ARG A 33 14.15 -0.94 -6.20
N CYS A 34 12.90 -0.49 -6.32
CA CYS A 34 12.43 0.24 -7.50
C CYS A 34 11.89 1.63 -7.19
N HIS A 35 11.89 2.03 -5.91
CA HIS A 35 11.34 3.30 -5.42
C HIS A 35 9.85 3.51 -5.75
N GLY A 36 9.15 2.45 -6.18
CA GLY A 36 7.73 2.47 -6.43
C GLY A 36 6.96 2.67 -5.12
N VAL A 37 6.07 3.67 -5.12
CA VAL A 37 5.18 3.98 -3.98
C VAL A 37 3.83 3.30 -4.18
N PHE A 38 3.39 2.56 -3.18
CA PHE A 38 2.09 1.86 -3.19
C PHE A 38 1.43 1.94 -1.81
N ASN A 39 0.13 1.68 -1.77
CA ASN A 39 -0.62 1.60 -0.52
C ASN A 39 -0.92 0.14 -0.19
N HIS A 40 -0.72 -0.24 1.06
CA HIS A 40 -1.14 -1.51 1.64
C HIS A 40 -2.34 -1.26 2.56
N TYR A 41 -3.44 -1.94 2.27
CA TYR A 41 -4.69 -1.88 3.02
C TYR A 41 -4.82 -3.15 3.84
N LYS A 42 -5.10 -3.00 5.13
CA LYS A 42 -5.41 -4.12 6.03
C LYS A 42 -6.54 -3.73 6.98
N GLY A 43 -7.50 -4.62 7.19
CA GLY A 43 -8.63 -4.33 8.06
C GLY A 43 -9.60 -5.49 8.22
N ILE A 44 -10.52 -5.34 9.16
CA ILE A 44 -11.61 -6.28 9.40
C ILE A 44 -12.91 -5.54 9.10
N SER A 45 -13.73 -6.07 8.19
CA SER A 45 -15.02 -5.47 7.86
C SER A 45 -15.94 -5.47 9.09
N PRO A 46 -17.00 -4.63 9.10
CA PRO A 46 -18.02 -4.70 10.15
C PRO A 46 -18.66 -6.09 10.31
N THR A 47 -18.64 -6.91 9.25
CA THR A 47 -19.11 -8.31 9.25
C THR A 47 -18.05 -9.31 9.72
N GLY A 48 -16.90 -8.85 10.23
CA GLY A 48 -15.83 -9.69 10.76
C GLY A 48 -14.88 -10.27 9.71
N LYS A 49 -15.05 -9.94 8.41
CA LYS A 49 -14.21 -10.47 7.33
C LYS A 49 -12.88 -9.72 7.26
N LYS A 50 -11.77 -10.44 7.41
CA LYS A 50 -10.42 -9.89 7.16
C LYS A 50 -10.25 -9.58 5.66
N SER A 51 -9.71 -8.41 5.37
CA SER A 51 -9.42 -7.92 4.02
C SER A 51 -8.03 -7.28 4.01
N GLU A 52 -7.18 -7.74 3.09
CA GLU A 52 -5.81 -7.24 2.95
C GLU A 52 -5.41 -7.23 1.46
N PHE A 53 -4.94 -6.09 0.96
CA PHE A 53 -4.53 -5.94 -0.44
C PHE A 53 -3.60 -4.75 -0.66
N VAL A 54 -2.93 -4.70 -1.81
CA VAL A 54 -2.08 -3.58 -2.24
C VAL A 54 -2.66 -2.86 -3.46
N ILE A 55 -2.49 -1.54 -3.51
CA ILE A 55 -2.87 -0.70 -4.65
C ILE A 55 -1.66 0.12 -5.09
N ARG A 56 -1.35 0.07 -6.39
CA ARG A 56 -0.36 0.94 -7.03
C ARG A 56 -0.81 2.41 -6.94
N VAL A 57 0.04 3.31 -6.45
CA VAL A 57 -0.24 4.74 -6.54
C VAL A 57 0.24 5.20 -7.91
N LYS A 58 -0.69 5.51 -8.82
CA LYS A 58 -0.32 6.15 -10.09
C LYS A 58 0.14 7.59 -9.79
N PRO A 59 1.24 8.06 -10.41
CA PRO A 59 1.54 9.49 -10.39
C PRO A 59 0.31 10.25 -10.88
N ARG A 60 -0.09 11.31 -10.17
CA ARG A 60 -1.02 12.27 -10.76
C ARG A 60 -0.31 12.85 -11.97
N SER A 61 -0.90 12.72 -13.15
CA SER A 61 -0.42 13.42 -14.35
C SER A 61 -0.41 14.91 -14.01
N THR A 62 0.77 15.47 -13.78
CA THR A 62 0.97 16.90 -13.76
C THR A 62 0.85 17.34 -15.22
N SER A 63 -0.37 17.67 -15.65
CA SER A 63 -0.53 18.57 -16.80
C SER A 63 0.13 19.88 -16.38
N GLY A 64 1.29 20.16 -16.98
CA GLY A 64 2.01 21.41 -16.84
C GLY A 64 1.32 22.56 -17.55
#